data_AF-A0A060X812-F1
#
_entry.id   AF-A0A060X812-F1
#
_cell.length_a   1.000
_cell.length_b   1.000
_cell.length_c   1.000
_cell.angle_alpha   90.00
_cell.angle_beta   90.00
_cell.angle_gamma   90.00
#
_symmetry.space_group_name_H-M   'P 1'
#
loop_
_entity.id
_entity.type
_entity.pdbx_description
1 polymer ?
#
loop_
_entity_poly.entity_id
_entity_poly.type
_entity_poly.pdbx_seq_one_letter_code
_entity_poly.pdbx_strand_id
1 'polypeptide(L)'
;MALKIVKGSIDRMFDKNLQDLVRGIRNHKEDEAKYISTCIDEIKQELKQDNIAVKSNAVCKLTYLQMLGYDVSWAAFNIVEVMSSSKFTYKAR
;
A
#
# COMPACT_ATOMS: atom_id res chain seq x y z
N MET A 1 23.35 -13.88 9.89
CA MET A 1 23.45 -12.84 8.83
C MET A 1 22.25 -12.85 7.88
N ALA A 2 21.72 -14.01 7.46
CA ALA A 2 20.52 -14.11 6.61
C ALA A 2 19.27 -13.39 7.18
N LEU A 3 19.02 -13.48 8.50
CA LEU A 3 17.89 -12.81 9.16
C LEU A 3 17.94 -11.27 9.07
N LYS A 4 19.13 -10.67 9.05
CA LYS A 4 19.30 -9.21 8.91
C LYS A 4 18.98 -8.75 7.49
N ILE A 5 19.34 -9.55 6.48
CA ILE A 5 19.05 -9.29 5.07
C ILE A 5 17.54 -9.39 4.83
N VAL A 6 16.89 -10.45 5.33
CA VAL A 6 15.43 -10.63 5.23
C VAL A 6 14.69 -9.48 5.92
N LYS A 7 15.14 -9.06 7.11
CA LYS A 7 14.54 -7.93 7.81
C LYS A 7 14.68 -6.61 7.02
N GLY A 8 15.83 -6.36 6.40
CA GLY A 8 16.05 -5.18 5.56
C GLY A 8 15.28 -5.20 4.22
N SER A 9 15.06 -6.37 3.64
CA SER A 9 14.22 -6.54 2.45
C SER A 9 12.74 -6.29 2.76
N ILE A 10 12.28 -6.74 3.94
CA ILE A 10 10.91 -6.49 4.43
C ILE A 10 10.71 -5.00 4.71
N ASP A 11 11.68 -4.33 5.36
CA ASP A 11 11.65 -2.89 5.63
C ASP A 11 11.56 -2.06 4.33
N ARG A 12 12.36 -2.41 3.31
CA ARG A 12 12.28 -1.78 1.98
C ARG A 12 10.97 -2.05 1.24
N MET A 13 10.31 -3.18 1.52
CA MET A 13 9.02 -3.52 0.93
C MET A 13 7.92 -2.56 1.45
N PHE A 14 7.98 -2.23 2.75
CA PHE A 14 7.04 -1.32 3.42
C PHE A 14 7.33 0.16 3.19
N ASP A 15 8.54 0.50 2.72
CA ASP A 15 8.94 1.88 2.39
C ASP A 15 8.48 2.32 0.98
N LYS A 16 7.95 1.40 0.16
CA LYS A 16 7.39 1.76 -1.16
C LYS A 16 6.25 2.75 -0.95
N ASN A 17 6.37 3.94 -1.53
CA ASN A 17 5.32 4.94 -1.50
C ASN A 17 4.42 4.81 -2.75
N LEU A 18 3.38 5.64 -2.82
CA LEU A 18 2.46 5.66 -3.96
C LEU A 18 3.18 5.90 -5.30
N GLN A 19 4.22 6.74 -5.34
CA GLN A 19 4.96 7.01 -6.58
C GLN A 19 5.69 5.76 -7.08
N ASP A 20 6.24 4.96 -6.17
CA ASP A 20 6.90 3.70 -6.51
C ASP A 20 5.92 2.69 -7.08
N LEU A 21 4.70 2.61 -6.53
CA LEU A 21 3.62 1.78 -7.08
C LEU A 21 3.28 2.19 -8.52
N VAL A 22 3.04 3.48 -8.75
CA VAL A 22 2.69 4.01 -10.09
C VAL A 22 3.82 3.77 -11.09
N ARG A 23 5.07 4.00 -10.68
CA ARG A 23 6.25 3.69 -11.53
C ARG A 23 6.37 2.20 -11.80
N GLY A 24 6.14 1.36 -10.79
CA GLY A 24 6.16 -0.09 -10.88
C GLY A 24 5.17 -0.60 -11.92
N ILE A 25 3.90 -0.17 -11.82
CA ILE A 25 2.84 -0.50 -12.78
C ILE A 25 3.25 -0.09 -14.20
N ARG A 26 3.71 1.16 -14.37
CA ARG A 26 4.12 1.68 -15.70
C ARG A 26 5.31 0.95 -16.33
N ASN A 27 6.19 0.38 -15.51
CA ASN A 27 7.36 -0.36 -15.98
C ASN A 27 7.05 -1.84 -16.29
N HIS A 28 5.95 -2.39 -15.76
CA HIS A 28 5.54 -3.79 -15.98
C HIS A 28 4.35 -3.89 -16.94
N LYS A 29 4.44 -3.28 -18.13
CA LYS A 29 3.32 -3.24 -19.08
C LYS A 29 2.83 -4.60 -19.56
N GLU A 30 3.71 -5.60 -19.63
CA GLU A 30 3.39 -6.95 -20.10
C GLU A 30 2.82 -7.85 -18.99
N ASP A 31 3.07 -7.51 -17.71
CA ASP A 31 2.73 -8.30 -16.52
C ASP A 31 1.97 -7.47 -15.47
N GLU A 32 1.23 -6.45 -15.91
CA GLU A 32 0.64 -5.44 -15.02
C GLU A 32 -0.28 -6.08 -13.97
N ALA A 33 -1.15 -7.00 -14.38
CA ALA A 33 -2.07 -7.69 -13.48
C ALA A 33 -1.36 -8.51 -12.39
N LYS A 34 -0.22 -9.14 -12.73
CA LYS A 34 0.58 -9.93 -11.78
C LYS A 34 1.31 -9.02 -10.79
N TYR A 35 1.84 -7.90 -11.28
CA TYR A 35 2.47 -6.90 -10.45
C TYR A 35 1.45 -6.27 -9.47
N ILE A 36 0.28 -5.88 -9.97
CA ILE A 36 -0.79 -5.31 -9.14
C ILE A 36 -1.26 -6.32 -8.08
N SER A 37 -1.44 -7.60 -8.44
CA SER A 37 -1.81 -8.65 -7.48
C SER A 37 -0.78 -8.75 -6.34
N THR A 38 0.50 -8.70 -6.68
CA THR A 38 1.60 -8.69 -5.69
C THR A 38 1.53 -7.46 -4.79
N CYS A 39 1.29 -6.28 -5.37
CA CYS A 39 1.12 -5.04 -4.59
C CYS A 39 -0.10 -5.07 -3.68
N ILE A 40 -1.22 -5.67 -4.11
CA ILE A 40 -2.41 -5.83 -3.27
C ILE A 40 -2.10 -6.70 -2.06
N ASP A 41 -1.35 -7.79 -2.24
CA ASP A 41 -0.93 -8.64 -1.11
C ASP A 41 0.03 -7.91 -0.16
N GLU A 42 0.95 -7.09 -0.68
CA GLU A 42 1.81 -6.21 0.12
C GLU A 42 0.96 -5.22 0.95
N ILE A 43 -0.01 -4.55 0.32
CA ILE A 43 -0.92 -3.60 0.98
C ILE A 43 -1.75 -4.28 2.07
N LYS A 44 -2.23 -5.51 1.85
CA LYS A 44 -2.95 -6.28 2.87
C LYS A 44 -2.09 -6.55 4.11
N GLN A 45 -0.78 -6.73 3.95
CA GLN A 45 0.14 -6.87 5.08
C GLN A 45 0.39 -5.53 5.77
N GLU A 46 0.51 -4.44 5.00
CA GLU A 46 0.64 -3.07 5.56
C GLU A 46 -0.55 -2.68 6.43
N LEU A 47 -1.77 -3.01 6.01
CA LEU A 47 -2.99 -2.70 6.76
C LEU A 47 -3.12 -3.47 8.08
N LYS A 48 -2.40 -4.59 8.25
CA LYS A 48 -2.37 -5.35 9.51
C LYS A 48 -1.45 -4.72 10.57
N GLN A 49 -0.62 -3.74 10.20
CA GLN A 49 0.26 -3.09 11.17
C GLN A 49 -0.48 -2.08 12.02
N ASP A 50 -0.09 -1.93 13.29
CA ASP A 50 -0.67 -0.91 14.19
C ASP A 50 -0.25 0.52 13.87
N ASN A 51 0.77 0.70 13.02
CA ASN A 51 1.28 2.01 12.67
C ASN A 51 0.34 2.74 11.69
N ILE A 52 -0.33 3.78 12.18
CA ILE A 52 -1.27 4.56 11.38
C ILE A 52 -0.63 5.24 10.16
N ALA A 53 0.68 5.55 10.20
CA ALA A 53 1.38 6.11 9.06
C ALA A 53 1.50 5.09 7.92
N VAL A 54 1.75 3.83 8.26
CA VAL A 54 1.82 2.71 7.30
C VAL A 54 0.43 2.44 6.72
N LYS A 55 -0.60 2.39 7.57
CA LYS A 55 -2.00 2.28 7.09
C LYS A 55 -2.39 3.42 6.16
N SER A 56 -1.95 4.64 6.45
CA SER A 56 -2.24 5.81 5.60
C SER A 56 -1.60 5.68 4.22
N ASN A 57 -0.34 5.25 4.15
CA ASN A 57 0.34 4.99 2.88
C ASN A 57 -0.35 3.86 2.09
N ALA A 58 -0.76 2.79 2.77
CA ALA A 58 -1.50 1.68 2.18
C ALA A 58 -2.86 2.12 1.60
N VAL A 59 -3.60 2.98 2.32
CA VAL A 59 -4.85 3.58 1.84
C VAL A 59 -4.60 4.45 0.60
N CYS A 60 -3.55 5.28 0.58
CA CYS A 60 -3.20 6.07 -0.61
C CYS A 60 -2.93 5.18 -1.84
N LYS A 61 -2.24 4.06 -1.67
CA LYS A 61 -2.02 3.06 -2.74
C LYS A 61 -3.34 2.46 -3.22
N LEU A 62 -4.26 2.13 -2.30
CA LEU A 62 -5.58 1.58 -2.63
C LEU A 62 -6.44 2.55 -3.42
N THR A 63 -6.44 3.84 -3.08
CA THR A 63 -7.17 4.86 -3.84
C THR A 63 -6.74 4.87 -5.30
N TYR A 64 -5.44 4.71 -5.58
CA TYR A 64 -4.96 4.61 -6.95
C TYR A 64 -5.45 3.35 -7.67
N LEU A 65 -5.40 2.20 -7.01
CA LEU A 65 -5.92 0.94 -7.56
C LEU A 65 -7.43 1.00 -7.79
N GLN A 66 -8.17 1.67 -6.91
CA GLN A 66 -9.60 1.90 -7.09
C GLN A 66 -9.87 2.75 -8.34
N MET A 67 -9.06 3.78 -8.62
CA MET A 67 -9.18 4.57 -9.86
C MET A 67 -8.89 3.74 -11.12
N LEU A 68 -8.09 2.68 -11.01
CA LEU A 68 -7.87 1.70 -12.08
C LEU A 68 -8.99 0.65 -12.20
N GLY A 69 -10.00 0.68 -11.33
CA GLY A 69 -11.16 -0.21 -11.35
C GLY A 69 -11.02 -1.48 -10.49
N TYR A 70 -10.01 -1.58 -9.63
CA TYR A 70 -9.87 -2.72 -8.71
C TYR A 70 -10.80 -2.58 -7.50
N ASP A 71 -11.35 -3.70 -7.03
CA ASP A 71 -12.16 -3.72 -5.81
C ASP A 71 -11.28 -3.52 -4.56
N VAL A 72 -11.66 -2.51 -3.77
CA VAL A 72 -11.00 -2.15 -2.51
C VAL A 72 -11.96 -2.23 -1.32
N SER A 73 -13.16 -2.79 -1.51
CA SER A 73 -14.22 -2.86 -0.48
C SER A 73 -13.76 -3.57 0.80
N TRP A 74 -12.86 -4.54 0.67
CA TRP A 74 -12.24 -5.26 1.79
C TRP A 74 -11.39 -4.37 2.73
N ALA A 75 -10.97 -3.19 2.28
CA ALA A 75 -10.19 -2.23 3.07
C ALA A 75 -11.04 -1.09 3.67
N ALA A 76 -12.36 -1.07 3.47
CA ALA A 76 -13.25 0.02 3.86
C ALA A 76 -13.10 0.44 5.33
N PHE A 77 -12.98 -0.51 6.25
CA PHE A 77 -12.79 -0.22 7.68
C PHE A 77 -11.45 0.47 7.96
N ASN A 78 -10.35 -0.01 7.35
CA ASN A 78 -9.02 0.60 7.51
C ASN A 78 -8.99 2.02 6.93
N ILE A 79 -9.74 2.27 5.85
CA ILE A 79 -9.90 3.61 5.29
C ILE A 79 -10.56 4.53 6.32
N VAL A 80 -11.68 4.13 6.92
CA VAL A 80 -12.36 4.94 7.96
C VAL A 80 -11.47 5.17 9.17
N GLU A 81 -10.73 4.16 9.60
CA GLU A 81 -9.77 4.25 10.71
C GLU A 81 -8.71 5.33 10.43
N VAL A 82 -8.08 5.30 9.26
CA VAL A 82 -7.09 6.31 8.83
C VAL A 82 -7.73 7.70 8.75
N MET A 83 -8.94 7.81 8.18
CA MET A 83 -9.70 9.06 8.05
C MET A 83 -10.17 9.63 9.40
N SER A 84 -10.20 8.81 10.45
CA SER A 84 -10.52 9.24 11.81
C SER A 84 -9.33 9.88 12.53
N SER A 85 -8.09 9.65 12.07
CA SER A 85 -6.84 10.10 12.70
C SER A 85 -6.78 11.62 12.89
N SER A 86 -6.30 12.09 14.04
CA SER A 86 -6.17 13.52 14.36
C SER A 86 -5.20 14.30 13.45
N LYS A 87 -4.37 13.61 12.66
CA LYS A 87 -3.49 14.24 11.67
C LYS A 87 -4.22 14.41 10.34
N PHE A 88 -4.48 15.66 9.96
CA PHE A 88 -5.13 16.01 8.69
C PHE A 88 -4.42 15.44 7.46
N THR A 89 -3.09 15.28 7.50
CA THR A 89 -2.29 14.69 6.42
C THR A 89 -2.74 13.27 6.04
N TYR A 90 -3.42 12.56 6.95
CA TYR A 90 -3.96 11.23 6.71
C TYR A 90 -5.44 11.23 6.30
N LYS A 91 -6.12 12.38 6.36
CA LYS A 91 -7.58 12.51 6.18
C LYS A 91 -8.06 12.86 4.77
N ALA A 92 -7.19 13.23 3.84
CA ALA A 92 -7.49 13.33 2.40
C ALA A 92 -6.44 14.20 1.71
N ARG A 93 -5.98 13.73 0.55
CA ARG A 93 -5.95 14.54 -0.66
C ARG A 93 -6.67 13.79 -1.75
#